data_AF-A0A0P1L457-F1
#
_entry.id   AF-A0A0P1L457-F1
#
_cell.length_a   1.000
_cell.length_b   1.000
_cell.length_c   1.000
_cell.angle_alpha   90.00
_cell.angle_beta   90.00
_cell.angle_gamma   90.00
#
_symmetry.space_group_name_H-M   'P 1'
#
loop_
_entity.id
_entity.type
_entity.pdbx_description
1 polymer ?
#
loop_
_entity_poly.entity_id
_entity_poly.type
_entity_poly.pdbx_seq_one_letter_code
_entity_poly.pdbx_strand_id
1 'polypeptide(L)'
;MSGQLTYEELVDHIVNEKPIPNIVNVPNVTLDASLVTKSNMRPRPKPWEQNNAVTSELTDVSPHQQTVVAEEPEICTRSRSTESLSKYYAIEAEFEQQLQSFLGGNEESEKLQ
;
A
#
# COMPACT_ATOMS: atom_id res chain seq x y z
N MET A 1 0.16 35.02 15.04
CA MET A 1 -0.79 34.10 15.69
C MET A 1 -2.15 34.77 15.65
N SER A 2 -2.95 34.54 14.60
CA SER A 2 -4.29 35.10 14.52
C SER A 2 -5.25 34.17 15.28
N GLY A 3 -5.69 34.62 16.46
CA GLY A 3 -6.67 33.92 17.28
C GLY A 3 -8.05 33.88 16.63
N GLN A 4 -8.91 33.00 17.12
CA GLN A 4 -10.31 32.93 16.72
C GLN A 4 -11.03 34.21 17.17
N LEU A 5 -11.86 34.80 16.29
CA LEU A 5 -12.68 35.96 16.62
C LEU A 5 -13.82 35.57 17.57
N THR A 6 -14.08 36.41 18.55
CA THR A 6 -15.24 36.27 19.44
C THR A 6 -16.51 36.79 18.77
N TYR A 7 -17.68 36.41 19.29
CA TYR A 7 -18.97 36.84 18.74
C TYR A 7 -19.11 38.37 18.71
N GLU A 8 -18.72 39.05 19.78
CA GLU A 8 -18.80 40.51 19.87
C GLU A 8 -17.91 41.21 18.83
N GLU A 9 -16.71 40.67 18.59
CA GLU A 9 -15.82 41.19 17.55
C GLU A 9 -16.41 40.97 16.15
N LEU A 10 -17.05 39.83 15.90
CA LEU A 10 -17.75 39.58 14.63
C LEU A 10 -18.90 40.57 14.41
N VAL A 11 -19.70 40.86 15.45
CA VAL A 11 -20.77 41.85 15.37
C VAL A 11 -20.22 43.23 15.05
N ASP A 12 -19.12 43.63 15.69
CA ASP A 12 -18.42 44.89 15.39
C ASP A 12 -17.92 44.95 13.93
N HIS A 13 -17.36 43.85 13.42
CA HIS A 13 -16.94 43.76 12.01
C HIS A 13 -18.11 43.91 11.04
N ILE A 14 -19.28 43.37 11.36
CA ILE A 14 -20.48 43.42 10.52
C ILE A 14 -21.14 44.80 10.56
N VAL A 15 -21.35 45.35 11.76
CA VAL A 15 -22.10 46.61 11.94
C VAL A 15 -21.29 47.82 11.47
N ASN A 16 -19.97 47.80 11.67
CA ASN A 16 -19.09 48.92 11.33
C ASN A 16 -18.34 48.74 10.00
N GLU A 17 -18.71 47.74 9.20
CA GLU A 17 -18.10 47.42 7.90
C GLU A 17 -16.56 47.28 7.98
N LYS A 18 -16.03 46.83 9.12
CA LYS A 18 -14.59 46.68 9.30
C LYS A 18 -14.12 45.43 8.54
N PRO A 19 -12.97 45.49 7.85
CA PRO A 19 -12.44 44.34 7.13
C PRO A 19 -12.19 43.19 8.12
N ILE A 20 -12.67 42.00 7.79
CA ILE A 20 -12.45 40.81 8.59
C ILE A 20 -10.98 40.42 8.44
N PRO A 21 -10.26 40.17 9.53
CA PRO A 21 -8.86 39.76 9.48
C PRO A 21 -8.70 38.44 8.71
N ASN A 22 -7.56 38.28 8.04
CA ASN A 22 -7.18 37.10 7.25
C ASN A 22 -8.05 36.78 6.02
N ILE A 23 -8.90 37.70 5.55
CA ILE A 23 -9.54 37.53 4.24
C ILE A 23 -8.52 37.83 3.15
N VAL A 24 -8.13 36.79 2.41
CA VAL A 24 -7.34 36.95 1.18
C VAL A 24 -8.32 37.19 0.04
N ASN A 25 -8.22 38.37 -0.58
CA ASN A 25 -9.06 38.71 -1.72
C ASN A 25 -8.51 38.01 -2.97
N VAL A 26 -9.06 36.85 -3.32
CA VAL A 26 -8.65 36.10 -4.52
C VAL A 26 -9.45 36.66 -5.70
N PRO A 27 -8.80 37.30 -6.69
CA PRO A 27 -9.50 37.83 -7.85
C PRO A 27 -10.09 36.68 -8.67
N ASN A 28 -11.32 36.88 -9.17
CA ASN A 28 -11.99 35.93 -10.04
C ASN A 28 -11.42 36.03 -11.47
N VAL A 29 -10.18 35.57 -11.64
CA VAL A 29 -9.44 35.61 -12.90
C VAL A 29 -9.00 34.20 -13.24
N THR A 30 -9.39 33.73 -14.42
CA THR A 30 -8.82 32.52 -15.00
C THR A 30 -7.39 32.83 -15.44
N LEU A 31 -6.40 32.25 -14.77
CA LEU A 31 -5.00 32.38 -15.20
C LEU A 31 -4.84 31.69 -16.56
N ASP A 32 -4.11 32.34 -17.45
CA ASP A 32 -3.82 31.81 -18.78
C ASP A 32 -2.96 30.53 -18.69
N ALA A 33 -3.15 29.61 -19.64
CA ALA A 33 -2.42 28.36 -19.72
C ALA A 33 -0.90 28.58 -19.88
N SER A 34 -0.48 29.76 -20.35
CA SER A 34 0.93 30.17 -20.42
C SER A 34 1.59 30.35 -19.05
N LEU A 35 0.83 30.62 -17.99
CA LEU A 35 1.32 30.78 -16.61
C LEU A 35 1.45 29.45 -15.86
N VAL A 36 1.11 28.33 -16.51
CA VAL A 36 1.20 27.01 -15.90
C VAL A 36 2.67 26.64 -15.69
N THR A 37 3.04 26.41 -14.42
CA THR A 37 4.39 25.96 -14.07
C THR A 37 4.55 24.49 -14.44
N LYS A 38 5.52 24.16 -15.29
CA LYS A 38 5.88 22.76 -15.61
C LYS A 38 6.70 22.18 -14.46
N SER A 39 6.30 21.01 -13.96
CA SER A 39 7.11 20.28 -12.99
C SER A 39 8.39 19.76 -13.64
N ASN A 40 9.55 20.19 -13.16
CA ASN A 40 10.86 19.66 -13.57
C ASN A 40 11.33 18.49 -12.67
N MET A 41 10.50 18.03 -11.74
CA MET A 41 10.85 16.96 -10.82
C MET A 41 10.67 15.58 -11.47
N ARG A 42 11.58 14.65 -11.16
CA ARG A 42 11.45 13.26 -11.60
C ARG A 42 10.19 12.63 -10.98
N PRO A 43 9.34 11.94 -11.75
CA PRO A 43 8.22 11.19 -11.20
C PRO A 43 8.70 10.17 -10.16
N ARG A 44 7.98 10.06 -9.05
CA ARG A 44 8.24 9.01 -8.06
C ARG A 44 7.99 7.64 -8.73
N PRO A 45 8.91 6.67 -8.59
CA PRO A 45 8.70 5.33 -9.13
C PRO A 45 7.48 4.68 -8.49
N LYS A 46 6.78 3.85 -9.26
CA LYS A 46 5.66 3.08 -8.74
C LYS A 46 6.19 2.01 -7.78
N PRO A 47 5.43 1.63 -6.73
CA PRO A 47 5.87 0.63 -5.75
C PRO A 47 6.25 -0.72 -6.39
N TRP A 48 5.64 -1.09 -7.52
CA TRP A 48 5.91 -2.33 -8.23
C TRP A 48 7.08 -2.27 -9.24
N GLU A 49 7.67 -1.09 -9.48
CA GLU A 49 8.79 -0.92 -10.42
C GLU A 49 10.16 -1.13 -9.75
N GLN A 50 10.21 -1.18 -8.42
CA GLN A 50 11.45 -1.21 -7.63
C GLN A 50 12.22 -2.55 -7.72
N ASN A 51 11.57 -3.63 -8.12
CA ASN A 51 12.17 -4.97 -8.08
C ASN A 51 13.03 -5.35 -9.31
N ASN A 52 13.02 -4.55 -10.38
CA ASN A 52 13.75 -4.88 -11.61
C ASN A 52 15.11 -4.17 -11.75
N ALA A 53 15.49 -3.33 -10.77
CA ALA A 53 16.68 -2.47 -10.86
C ALA A 53 17.94 -3.02 -10.16
N VAL A 54 17.92 -4.24 -9.62
CA VAL A 54 19.06 -4.81 -8.86
C VAL A 54 20.14 -5.45 -9.77
N THR A 55 20.08 -5.22 -11.08
CA THR A 55 21.10 -5.74 -12.02
C THR A 55 21.81 -4.62 -12.78
N SER A 56 22.45 -3.69 -12.06
CA SER A 56 23.66 -3.00 -12.51
C SER A 56 24.22 -2.18 -11.37
N GLU A 57 25.54 -2.19 -11.26
CA GLU A 57 26.37 -1.42 -10.31
C GLU A 57 26.60 -2.09 -8.95
N LEU A 58 27.32 -3.22 -9.00
CA LEU A 58 28.23 -3.62 -7.94
C LEU A 58 29.58 -2.94 -8.16
N THR A 59 29.83 -1.82 -7.47
CA THR A 59 31.17 -1.46 -6.99
C THR A 59 31.07 -0.70 -5.67
N ASP A 60 31.63 -1.33 -4.65
CA ASP A 60 32.29 -0.75 -3.48
C ASP A 60 31.42 -0.17 -2.34
N VAL A 61 31.13 -0.96 -1.30
CA VAL A 61 31.91 -1.03 -0.03
C VAL A 61 31.32 -2.09 0.93
N SER A 62 32.22 -2.76 1.66
CA SER A 62 32.01 -3.86 2.63
C SER A 62 31.78 -3.33 4.08
N PRO A 63 31.70 -4.15 5.16
CA PRO A 63 30.55 -4.95 5.62
C PRO A 63 30.14 -4.61 7.08
N HIS A 64 28.89 -4.89 7.49
CA HIS A 64 28.57 -5.16 8.90
C HIS A 64 27.51 -6.25 9.04
N GLN A 65 27.89 -7.29 9.78
CA GLN A 65 27.12 -8.48 10.12
C GLN A 65 26.15 -8.15 11.27
N GLN A 66 24.94 -8.73 11.28
CA GLN A 66 24.53 -9.56 12.42
C GLN A 66 23.29 -10.41 12.13
N THR A 67 23.45 -11.70 12.41
CA THR A 67 22.48 -12.79 12.37
C THR A 67 21.49 -12.69 13.53
N VAL A 68 20.18 -12.84 13.28
CA VAL A 68 19.23 -13.40 14.26
C VAL A 68 18.24 -14.31 13.54
N VAL A 69 18.18 -15.54 14.03
CA VAL A 69 17.28 -16.64 13.68
C VAL A 69 15.89 -16.34 14.23
N ALA A 70 14.83 -16.49 13.41
CA ALA A 70 13.58 -17.19 13.75
C ALA A 70 12.49 -16.91 12.72
N GLU A 71 11.94 -18.02 12.20
CA GLU A 71 10.72 -18.18 11.40
C GLU A 71 10.63 -17.39 10.11
N GLU A 72 10.81 -18.10 9.00
CA GLU A 72 10.43 -17.66 7.66
C GLU A 72 8.91 -17.45 7.63
N PRO A 73 8.38 -16.21 7.58
CA PRO A 73 7.09 -16.06 6.93
C PRO A 73 7.35 -16.44 5.47
N GLU A 74 6.68 -17.46 4.95
CA GLU A 74 6.69 -17.72 3.51
C GLU A 74 6.23 -16.43 2.83
N ILE A 75 7.19 -15.60 2.42
CA ILE A 75 6.96 -14.46 1.56
C ILE A 75 6.47 -15.13 0.29
N CYS A 76 5.17 -15.01 0.01
CA CYS A 76 4.55 -15.52 -1.21
C CYS A 76 5.10 -14.71 -2.39
N THR A 77 6.35 -15.00 -2.77
CA THR A 77 6.87 -14.68 -4.06
C THR A 77 6.10 -15.57 -5.02
N ARG A 78 5.34 -14.95 -5.92
CA ARG A 78 4.69 -15.65 -7.03
C ARG A 78 5.80 -16.21 -7.93
N SER A 79 6.34 -17.35 -7.54
CA SER A 79 7.43 -18.02 -8.22
C SER A 79 6.97 -18.42 -9.60
N ARG A 80 7.63 -17.89 -10.62
CA ARG A 80 7.35 -18.14 -12.04
C ARG A 80 7.90 -19.49 -12.54
N SER A 81 8.33 -20.37 -11.63
CA SER A 81 8.90 -21.68 -11.97
C SER A 81 7.83 -22.79 -11.93
N THR A 82 8.01 -23.81 -12.75
CA THR A 82 7.13 -25.00 -12.82
C THR A 82 7.17 -25.83 -11.53
N GLU A 83 8.28 -25.80 -10.80
CA GLU A 83 8.43 -26.45 -9.49
C GLU A 83 7.44 -25.87 -8.47
N SER A 84 7.20 -24.55 -8.51
CA SER A 84 6.20 -23.91 -7.64
C SER A 84 4.77 -24.31 -8.00
N LEU A 85 4.48 -24.52 -9.29
CA LEU A 85 3.18 -25.02 -9.73
C LEU A 85 2.93 -26.46 -9.26
N SER A 86 3.96 -27.31 -9.28
CA SER A 86 3.87 -28.68 -8.75
C SER A 86 3.55 -28.70 -7.24
N LYS A 87 4.13 -27.77 -6.46
CA LYS A 87 3.84 -27.63 -5.02
C LYS A 87 2.36 -27.35 -4.77
N TYR A 88 1.74 -26.45 -5.55
CA TYR A 88 0.31 -26.15 -5.42
C TYR A 88 -0.59 -27.35 -5.77
N TYR A 89 -0.27 -28.10 -6.84
CA TYR A 89 -1.04 -29.30 -7.18
C TYR A 89 -0.91 -30.42 -6.15
N ALA A 90 0.26 -30.57 -5.51
CA ALA A 90 0.44 -31.52 -4.41
C ALA A 90 -0.46 -31.17 -3.22
N ILE A 91 -0.50 -29.88 -2.84
CA ILE A 91 -1.35 -29.40 -1.74
C ILE A 91 -2.84 -29.61 -2.04
N GLU A 92 -3.28 -29.34 -3.27
CA GLU A 92 -4.68 -29.56 -3.69
C GLU A 92 -5.07 -31.05 -3.55
N ALA A 93 -4.21 -31.96 -4.01
CA ALA A 93 -4.46 -33.40 -3.93
C ALA A 93 -4.52 -33.91 -2.48
N GLU A 94 -3.64 -33.41 -1.59
CA GLU A 94 -3.69 -33.74 -0.17
C GLU A 94 -5.00 -33.27 0.48
N PHE A 95 -5.46 -32.07 0.14
CA PHE A 95 -6.71 -31.51 0.65
C PHE A 95 -7.94 -32.30 0.19
N GLU A 96 -8.00 -32.68 -1.08
CA GLU A 96 -9.08 -33.54 -1.62
C GLU A 96 -9.14 -34.89 -0.91
N GLN A 97 -7.98 -35.50 -0.64
CA GLN A 97 -7.90 -36.76 0.10
C GLN A 97 -8.40 -36.60 1.56
N GLN A 98 -8.07 -35.49 2.21
CA GLN A 98 -8.59 -35.18 3.54
C GLN A 98 -10.10 -34.99 3.53
N LEU A 99 -10.66 -34.30 2.54
CA LEU A 99 -12.10 -34.16 2.38
C LEU A 99 -12.79 -35.51 2.16
N GLN A 100 -12.21 -36.38 1.33
CA GLN A 100 -12.77 -37.69 1.05
C GLN A 100 -12.73 -38.60 2.30
N SER A 101 -11.67 -38.55 3.09
CA SER A 101 -11.60 -39.31 4.34
C SER A 101 -12.58 -38.76 5.40
N PHE A 102 -12.77 -37.45 5.46
CA PHE A 102 -13.72 -36.81 6.37
C PHE A 102 -15.19 -37.08 5.99
N LEU A 103 -15.52 -37.02 4.70
CA LEU A 103 -16.88 -37.20 4.18
C LEU A 103 -17.23 -38.68 3.93
N GLY A 104 -16.26 -39.52 3.56
CA GLY A 104 -16.43 -40.94 3.24
C GLY A 104 -16.25 -41.89 4.43
N GLY A 105 -15.97 -41.37 5.63
CA GLY A 105 -15.67 -42.16 6.83
C GLY A 105 -16.86 -42.88 7.49
N ASN A 106 -17.98 -43.14 6.80
CA ASN A 106 -19.18 -43.69 7.42
C ASN A 106 -19.81 -44.92 6.72
N GLU A 107 -19.13 -45.58 5.78
CA GLU A 107 -19.77 -46.64 4.98
C GLU A 107 -19.21 -48.08 5.19
N GLU A 108 -18.23 -48.29 6.08
CA GLU A 108 -17.60 -49.63 6.26
C GLU A 108 -17.63 -50.18 7.70
N SER A 109 -18.67 -49.90 8.51
CA SER A 109 -18.84 -50.53 9.84
C SER A 109 -20.06 -51.45 9.99
N GLU A 110 -20.76 -51.80 8.91
CA GLU A 110 -21.87 -52.77 8.96
C GLU A 110 -21.76 -53.86 7.87
N LYS A 111 -20.64 -54.59 7.81
CA LYS A 111 -20.68 -55.91 7.15
C LYS A 111 -19.59 -56.86 7.60
N LEU A 112 -19.62 -57.26 8.87
CA LEU A 112 -19.05 -58.54 9.32
C LEU A 112 -19.83 -59.01 10.55
N GLN A 113 -21.00 -59.59 10.29
CA GLN A 113 -21.65 -60.57 11.17
C GLN A 113 -21.99 -61.80 10.33
#